data_AF-A0A0U1HVX6-F1
#
_entry.id   AF-A0A0U1HVX6-F1
#
_cell.length_a   1.000
_cell.length_b   1.000
_cell.length_c   1.000
_cell.angle_alpha   90.00
_cell.angle_beta   90.00
_cell.angle_gamma   90.00
#
_symmetry.space_group_name_H-M   'P 1'
#
loop_
_entity.id
_entity.type
_entity.pdbx_description
1 polymer ?
#
loop_
_entity_poly.entity_id
_entity_poly.type
_entity_poly.pdbx_seq_one_letter_code
_entity_poly.pdbx_strand_id
1 'polypeptide(L)'
;MKTNASGNLFKVDYGKFCETLRMAKPDLPRGQATHVLRHTFASHFMMNRGNIIALQQILGHANIQQTMAYANLSPDYLQNAVILNPLKGGLAA
;
A
#
# COMPACT_ATOMS: atom_id res chain seq x y z
N MET A 1 1.71 9.04 -25.29
CA MET A 1 2.03 10.37 -25.86
C MET A 1 2.85 11.14 -24.81
N LYS A 2 4.20 11.08 -24.90
CA LYS A 2 5.08 11.95 -24.12
C LYS A 2 5.31 13.18 -24.99
N THR A 3 4.88 14.35 -24.54
CA THR A 3 5.25 15.62 -25.18
C THR A 3 6.68 15.94 -24.73
N ASN A 4 7.54 16.27 -25.70
CA ASN A 4 9.00 16.35 -25.56
C ASN A 4 9.48 17.59 -24.80
N ALA A 5 8.81 17.98 -23.71
CA ALA A 5 9.27 19.03 -22.83
C ALA A 5 10.05 18.39 -21.67
N SER A 6 11.38 18.36 -21.79
CA SER A 6 12.32 17.81 -20.80
C SER A 6 12.45 18.69 -19.55
N GLY A 7 11.34 18.93 -18.85
CA GLY A 7 11.28 19.67 -17.59
C GLY A 7 10.80 18.81 -16.42
N ASN A 8 10.96 19.31 -15.20
CA ASN A 8 10.39 18.66 -14.01
C ASN A 8 8.86 18.63 -14.11
N LEU A 9 8.26 17.47 -13.84
CA LEU A 9 6.79 17.31 -13.82
C LEU A 9 6.12 18.15 -12.73
N PHE A 10 6.82 18.38 -11.62
CA PHE A 10 6.30 19.09 -10.45
C PHE A 10 7.29 20.14 -9.95
N LYS A 11 6.78 21.32 -9.63
CA LYS A 11 7.48 22.29 -8.77
C LYS A 11 7.09 21.98 -7.32
N VAL A 12 8.02 21.40 -6.56
CA VAL A 12 7.73 20.86 -5.22
C VAL A 12 8.29 21.79 -4.13
N ASP A 13 7.45 22.10 -3.14
CA ASP A 13 7.88 22.67 -1.86
C ASP A 13 7.66 21.64 -0.76
N TYR A 14 8.74 20.95 -0.38
CA TYR A 14 8.69 19.89 0.62
C TYR A 14 8.45 20.43 2.04
N GLY A 15 8.90 21.65 2.33
CA GLY A 15 8.70 22.30 3.64
C GLY A 15 7.22 22.58 3.89
N LYS A 16 6.57 23.24 2.94
CA LYS A 16 5.13 23.51 2.97
C LYS A 16 4.31 22.24 3.02
N PHE A 17 4.73 21.20 2.30
CA PHE A 17 4.10 19.87 2.37
C PHE A 17 4.17 19.30 3.80
N CYS A 18 5.34 19.32 4.43
CA CYS A 18 5.51 18.83 5.80
C CYS A 18 4.68 19.60 6.83
N GLU A 19 4.61 20.92 6.71
CA GLU A 19 3.77 21.76 7.56
C GLU A 19 2.28 21.39 7.42
N THR A 20 1.79 21.31 6.18
CA THR A 20 0.41 20.93 5.89
C THR A 20 0.08 19.54 6.41
N LEU A 21 1.00 18.59 6.21
CA LEU A 21 0.84 17.23 6.69
C LEU A 21 0.79 17.15 8.22
N ARG A 22 1.60 17.94 8.94
CA ARG A 22 1.56 18.00 10.41
C ARG A 22 0.26 18.58 10.94
N MET A 23 -0.34 19.53 10.22
CA MET A 23 -1.67 20.04 10.59
C MET A 23 -2.75 18.95 10.47
N ALA A 24 -2.69 18.13 9.42
CA ALA A 24 -3.64 17.04 9.19
C ALA A 24 -3.38 15.80 10.08
N LYS A 25 -2.11 15.52 10.38
CA LYS A 25 -1.69 14.38 11.21
C LYS A 25 -0.63 14.80 12.24
N PRO A 26 -1.06 15.42 13.36
CA PRO A 26 -0.13 15.95 14.38
C PRO A 26 0.69 14.88 15.09
N ASP A 27 0.17 13.64 15.16
CA ASP A 27 0.80 12.47 15.79
C ASP A 27 1.78 11.74 14.86
N LEU A 28 2.07 12.27 13.67
CA LEU A 28 2.97 11.63 12.72
C LEU A 28 4.41 11.55 13.29
N PRO A 29 5.02 10.35 13.36
CA PRO A 29 6.39 10.22 13.81
C PRO A 29 7.38 11.04 12.99
N ARG A 30 8.40 11.58 13.65
CA ARG A 30 9.44 12.39 12.98
C ARG A 30 10.11 11.55 11.88
N GLY A 31 10.25 12.14 10.70
CA GLY A 31 10.87 11.49 9.54
C GLY A 31 9.93 10.65 8.68
N GLN A 32 8.65 10.48 9.04
CA GLN A 32 7.70 9.69 8.26
C GLN A 32 6.98 10.47 7.15
N ALA A 33 7.20 11.79 7.04
CA ALA A 33 6.50 12.61 6.05
C ALA A 33 6.76 12.18 4.60
N THR A 34 7.95 11.67 4.28
CA THR A 34 8.26 11.12 2.94
C THR A 34 7.52 9.83 2.62
N HIS A 35 7.12 9.05 3.64
CA HIS A 35 6.57 7.71 3.48
C HIS A 35 5.10 7.60 3.82
N VAL A 36 4.52 8.57 4.54
CA VAL A 36 3.14 8.47 5.03
C VAL A 36 2.14 8.21 3.90
N LEU A 37 2.26 8.89 2.77
CA LEU A 37 1.33 8.70 1.64
C LEU A 37 1.51 7.31 0.99
N ARG A 38 2.75 6.78 0.97
CA ARG A 38 3.03 5.41 0.52
C ARG A 38 2.39 4.39 1.47
N HIS A 39 2.50 4.61 2.78
CA HIS A 39 1.84 3.77 3.79
C HIS A 39 0.33 3.84 3.66
N THR A 40 -0.25 5.04 3.50
CA THR A 40 -1.70 5.22 3.27
C THR A 40 -2.15 4.45 2.03
N PHE A 41 -1.46 4.58 0.91
CA PHE A 41 -1.77 3.82 -0.30
C PHE A 41 -1.75 2.31 -0.03
N ALA A 42 -0.67 1.79 0.56
CA ALA A 42 -0.49 0.37 0.81
C ALA A 42 -1.55 -0.19 1.78
N SER A 43 -1.88 0.55 2.83
CA SER A 43 -2.92 0.19 3.79
C SER A 43 -4.29 0.09 3.11
N HIS A 44 -4.70 1.12 2.37
CA HIS A 44 -5.98 1.10 1.66
C HIS A 44 -6.03 0.04 0.56
N PHE A 45 -4.91 -0.21 -0.13
CA PHE A 45 -4.82 -1.28 -1.13
C PHE A 45 -5.14 -2.66 -0.51
N MET A 46 -4.56 -2.97 0.65
CA MET A 46 -4.83 -4.24 1.34
C MET A 46 -6.24 -4.30 1.95
N MET A 47 -6.73 -3.20 2.54
CA MET A 47 -8.11 -3.11 3.06
C MET A 47 -9.14 -3.37 1.95
N ASN A 48 -8.84 -2.96 0.71
CA ASN A 48 -9.68 -3.18 -0.46
C ASN A 48 -9.44 -4.54 -1.14
N ARG A 49 -8.98 -5.56 -0.39
CA ARG A 49 -8.76 -6.94 -0.86
C ARG A 49 -7.70 -7.06 -1.96
N GLY A 50 -6.75 -6.13 -1.98
CA GLY A 50 -5.62 -6.18 -2.91
C GLY A 50 -4.72 -7.40 -2.70
N ASN A 51 -4.09 -7.87 -3.78
CA ASN A 51 -3.14 -8.97 -3.73
C ASN A 51 -1.79 -8.48 -3.17
N ILE A 52 -1.30 -9.11 -2.11
CA ILE A 52 -0.06 -8.69 -1.42
C ILE A 52 1.22 -8.81 -2.27
N ILE A 53 1.25 -9.76 -3.22
CA ILE A 53 2.36 -9.92 -4.17
C ILE A 53 2.35 -8.78 -5.19
N ALA A 54 1.15 -8.38 -5.66
CA ALA A 54 1.01 -7.22 -6.52
C ALA A 54 1.45 -5.93 -5.78
N LEU A 55 1.05 -5.79 -4.51
CA LEU A 55 1.48 -4.64 -3.70
C LEU A 55 3.01 -4.59 -3.55
N GLN A 56 3.68 -5.72 -3.35
CA GLN A 56 5.14 -5.78 -3.28
C GLN A 56 5.79 -5.21 -4.56
N GLN A 57 5.29 -5.61 -5.73
CA GLN A 57 5.79 -5.13 -7.01
C GLN A 57 5.52 -3.63 -7.22
N ILE A 58 4.30 -3.16 -6.91
CA ILE A 58 3.92 -1.74 -7.01
C ILE A 58 4.80 -0.86 -6.12
N LEU A 59 5.09 -1.32 -4.90
CA LEU A 59 5.96 -0.61 -3.96
C LEU A 59 7.45 -0.75 -4.29
N GLY A 60 7.82 -1.66 -5.20
CA GLY A 60 9.21 -1.97 -5.52
C GLY A 60 9.98 -2.53 -4.32
N HIS A 61 9.32 -3.30 -3.44
CA HIS A 61 10.02 -3.98 -2.34
C HIS A 61 10.82 -5.17 -2.88
N ALA A 62 12.10 -5.23 -2.54
CA ALA A 62 12.97 -6.33 -2.92
C ALA A 62 12.61 -7.63 -2.19
N ASN A 63 12.04 -7.51 -0.99
CA ASN A 63 11.69 -8.64 -0.15
C ASN A 63 10.22 -8.54 0.32
N ILE A 64 9.46 -9.64 0.20
CA ILE A 64 8.05 -9.69 0.61
C ILE A 64 7.85 -9.35 2.08
N GLN A 65 8.82 -9.66 2.95
CA GLN A 65 8.82 -9.30 4.38
C GLN A 65 8.58 -7.80 4.61
N GLN A 66 9.03 -6.92 3.70
CA GLN A 66 8.78 -5.48 3.78
C GLN A 66 7.29 -5.14 3.57
N THR A 67 6.62 -5.88 2.69
CA THR A 67 5.18 -5.70 2.39
C THR A 67 4.29 -6.40 3.41
N MET A 68 4.80 -7.42 4.12
CA MET A 68 4.04 -8.15 5.14
C MET A 68 3.53 -7.26 6.28
N ALA A 69 4.13 -6.07 6.48
CA ALA A 69 3.63 -5.06 7.41
C ALA A 69 2.17 -4.64 7.17
N TYR A 70 1.63 -4.85 5.97
CA TYR A 70 0.23 -4.53 5.62
C TYR A 70 -0.70 -5.75 5.54
N ALA A 71 -0.17 -6.97 5.72
CA ALA A 71 -0.92 -8.21 5.48
C ALA A 71 -2.17 -8.32 6.38
N ASN A 72 -2.06 -7.86 7.62
CA ASN A 72 -3.13 -7.89 8.62
C ASN A 72 -4.33 -6.98 8.28
N LEU A 73 -4.19 -6.08 7.30
CA LEU A 73 -5.26 -5.19 6.87
C LEU A 73 -6.20 -5.84 5.84
N SER A 74 -5.85 -7.02 5.33
CA SER A 74 -6.71 -7.76 4.41
C SER A 74 -7.85 -8.46 5.16
N PRO A 75 -9.12 -8.25 4.76
CA PRO A 75 -10.27 -8.87 5.43
C PRO A 75 -10.34 -10.40 5.26
N ASP A 76 -9.64 -10.97 4.28
CA ASP A 76 -9.85 -12.36 3.83
C ASP A 76 -8.70 -13.33 4.18
N TYR A 77 -7.82 -12.95 5.11
CA TYR A 77 -6.55 -13.65 5.34
C TYR A 77 -6.69 -15.16 5.65
N LEU A 78 -7.86 -15.62 6.13
CA LEU A 78 -8.09 -17.03 6.48
C LEU A 78 -9.25 -17.71 5.73
N GLN A 79 -10.22 -16.95 5.19
CA GLN A 79 -11.41 -17.54 4.56
C GLN A 79 -11.13 -18.09 3.15
N ASN A 80 -10.17 -17.50 2.45
CA ASN A 80 -9.82 -17.90 1.09
C ASN A 80 -9.30 -19.34 1.00
N ALA A 81 -8.66 -19.86 2.05
CA ALA A 81 -8.17 -21.24 2.06
C ALA A 81 -9.32 -22.26 1.95
N VAL A 82 -10.45 -22.00 2.61
CA VAL A 82 -11.64 -22.87 2.54
C VAL A 82 -12.39 -22.69 1.23
N ILE A 83 -12.45 -21.47 0.69
CA ILE A 83 -13.21 -21.18 -0.54
C ILE A 83 -12.45 -21.61 -1.81
N LEU A 84 -11.13 -21.40 -1.85
CA LEU A 84 -10.30 -21.59 -3.06
C LEU A 84 -9.56 -22.94 -3.09
N ASN A 85 -9.85 -23.84 -2.16
CA ASN A 85 -9.28 -25.18 -2.21
C ASN A 85 -9.76 -25.91 -3.50
N PRO A 86 -8.97 -26.85 -4.04
CA PRO A 86 -9.29 -27.53 -5.30
C PRO A 86 -10.56 -28.39 -5.26
N LEU A 87 -11.09 -28.67 -4.06
CA LEU A 87 -12.34 -29.40 -3.85
C LEU A 87 -13.57 -28.48 -3.77
N LYS A 88 -13.40 -27.15 -3.91
CA LYS A 88 -14.47 -26.14 -3.88
C LYS A 88 -15.43 -26.25 -2.67
N GLY A 89 -14.91 -26.66 -1.52
CA GLY A 89 -15.73 -26.87 -0.31
C GLY A 89 -16.49 -28.20 -0.26
N GLY A 90 -16.17 -29.15 -1.14
CA GLY A 90 -16.79 -30.48 -1.18
C GLY A 90 -16.22 -31.44 -0.13
N LEU A 91 -16.77 -31.38 1.08
CA LEU A 91 -17.02 -32.56 1.92
C LEU A 91 -18.50 -32.52 2.32
N ALA A 92 -19.37 -32.58 1.32
CA ALA A 92 -20.70 -33.13 1.51
C ALA A 92 -20.56 -34.64 1.31
N ALA A 93 -20.37 -35.35 2.42
CA ALA A 93 -20.69 -36.76 2.55
C ALA A 93 -22.00 -36.86 3.34
#